data_AF-G1UQE5-F1
#
_entry.id   AF-G1UQE5-F1
#
_cell.length_a   1.000
_cell.length_b   1.000
_cell.length_c   1.000
_cell.angle_alpha   90.00
_cell.angle_beta   90.00
_cell.angle_gamma   90.00
#
_symmetry.space_group_name_H-M   'P 1'
#
loop_
_entity.id
_entity.type
_entity.pdbx_description
1 polymer ?
#
loop_
_entity_poly.entity_id
_entity_poly.type
_entity_poly.pdbx_seq_one_letter_code
_entity_poly.pdbx_strand_id
1 'polypeptide(L)'
;MAWFEGYVPRVMRWHARLAPAHCDVRPFLLENKIPTFSCAMARTGLLRRISLQTPVPRWLDWWVWAQLAALAPFAFVPEKLTRWRLHPKSWHHKVEIFSYLKEFRRMGRGFRRLFASDLTRRGQWGALAFLLLPATIRLAARLALTAREDGLVRALRRISGRLDVSRSIRKL
;
A
#
# COMPACT_ATOMS: atom_id res chain seq x y z
N MET A 1 14.74 10.67 -5.61
CA MET A 1 13.88 10.12 -4.54
C MET A 1 13.11 8.92 -5.09
N ALA A 2 13.68 7.73 -4.96
CA ALA A 2 13.25 6.54 -5.72
C ALA A 2 11.80 6.05 -5.48
N TRP A 3 11.14 6.47 -4.40
CA TRP A 3 9.75 6.11 -4.11
C TRP A 3 8.75 6.87 -4.99
N PHE A 4 8.82 8.20 -5.03
CA PHE A 4 7.87 9.02 -5.77
C PHE A 4 7.95 8.75 -7.27
N GLU A 5 9.16 8.74 -7.83
CA GLU A 5 9.43 8.51 -9.25
C GLU A 5 9.05 7.10 -9.74
N GLY A 6 8.84 6.14 -8.82
CA GLY A 6 8.49 4.78 -9.16
C GLY A 6 7.04 4.42 -8.85
N TYR A 7 6.68 4.58 -7.60
CA TYR A 7 5.42 4.09 -7.06
C TYR A 7 4.23 4.91 -7.52
N VAL A 8 4.34 6.24 -7.50
CA VAL A 8 3.23 7.14 -7.85
C VAL A 8 2.81 6.97 -9.31
N PRO A 9 3.73 7.01 -10.31
CA PRO A 9 3.37 6.76 -11.71
C PRO A 9 2.68 5.42 -11.93
N ARG A 10 3.12 4.37 -11.21
CA ARG A 10 2.55 3.03 -11.32
C ARG A 10 1.11 2.98 -10.80
N VAL A 11 0.87 3.57 -9.64
CA VAL A 11 -0.48 3.69 -9.06
C VAL A 11 -1.38 4.53 -9.95
N MET A 12 -0.90 5.64 -10.52
CA MET A 12 -1.67 6.45 -11.48
C MET A 12 -2.04 5.66 -12.73
N ARG A 13 -1.12 4.88 -13.32
CA ARG A 13 -1.42 3.99 -14.46
C ARG A 13 -2.44 2.90 -14.11
N TRP A 14 -2.41 2.40 -12.88
CA TRP A 14 -3.41 1.45 -12.39
C TRP A 14 -4.80 2.07 -12.34
N HIS A 15 -4.93 3.27 -11.77
CA HIS A 15 -6.21 3.98 -11.72
C HIS A 15 -6.74 4.38 -13.10
N ALA A 16 -5.87 4.85 -14.00
CA ALA A 16 -6.25 5.24 -15.35
C ALA A 16 -6.84 4.07 -16.17
N ARG A 17 -6.41 2.82 -15.90
CA ARG A 17 -6.93 1.61 -16.54
C ARG A 17 -8.26 1.13 -15.98
N LEU A 18 -8.67 1.63 -14.81
CA LEU A 18 -9.83 1.14 -14.07
C LEU A 18 -11.09 1.96 -14.29
N ALA A 19 -11.12 2.93 -15.21
CA ALA A 19 -12.37 3.63 -15.53
C ALA A 19 -13.40 2.63 -16.09
N PRO A 20 -14.63 2.52 -15.53
CA PRO A 20 -15.31 3.40 -14.56
C PRO A 20 -15.18 3.00 -13.07
N ALA A 21 -15.76 3.79 -12.17
CA ALA A 21 -15.56 3.71 -10.72
C ALA A 21 -15.60 2.28 -10.13
N HIS A 22 -14.49 1.86 -9.48
CA HIS A 22 -14.29 0.48 -9.02
C HIS A 22 -14.42 0.36 -7.50
N CYS A 23 -15.22 -0.60 -7.03
CA CYS A 23 -15.38 -0.92 -5.61
C CYS A 23 -14.71 -2.27 -5.31
N ASP A 24 -13.45 -2.25 -4.88
CA ASP A 24 -12.73 -3.48 -4.58
C ASP A 24 -11.54 -3.24 -3.65
N VAL A 25 -11.56 -3.93 -2.51
CA VAL A 25 -10.49 -3.87 -1.52
C VAL A 25 -9.28 -4.72 -1.91
N ARG A 26 -9.43 -5.74 -2.76
CA ARG A 26 -8.37 -6.73 -3.07
C ARG A 26 -7.07 -6.07 -3.56
N PRO A 27 -7.08 -5.08 -4.47
CA PRO A 27 -5.87 -4.37 -4.88
C PRO A 27 -5.19 -3.61 -3.73
N PHE A 28 -5.99 -3.11 -2.78
CA PHE A 28 -5.51 -2.46 -1.57
C PHE A 28 -4.94 -3.46 -0.55
N LEU A 29 -5.26 -4.75 -0.60
CA LEU A 29 -4.61 -5.73 0.29
C LEU A 29 -3.12 -5.94 -0.06
N LEU A 30 -2.76 -5.73 -1.33
CA LEU A 30 -1.42 -5.95 -1.85
C LEU A 30 -0.50 -4.72 -1.66
N GLU A 31 -0.98 -3.53 -2.00
CA GLU A 31 -0.26 -2.27 -1.81
C GLU A 31 -1.23 -1.10 -1.65
N ASN A 32 -0.76 0.02 -1.09
CA ASN A 32 -1.57 1.23 -1.02
C ASN A 32 -1.81 1.77 -2.44
N LYS A 33 -3.07 1.87 -2.88
CA LYS A 33 -3.40 2.47 -4.19
C LYS A 33 -3.65 3.97 -4.11
N ILE A 34 -3.57 4.59 -2.93
CA ILE A 34 -3.66 6.05 -2.76
C ILE A 34 -2.63 6.43 -1.69
N PRO A 35 -1.35 6.60 -2.05
CA PRO A 35 -0.26 6.67 -1.08
C PRO A 35 -0.05 8.07 -0.48
N THR A 36 -1.15 8.70 -0.08
CA THR A 36 -1.20 10.02 0.55
C THR A 36 -2.63 10.36 0.99
N PHE A 37 -2.78 11.42 1.78
CA PHE A 37 -4.05 12.11 1.99
C PHE A 37 -4.25 13.33 1.10
N SER A 38 -3.19 13.85 0.49
CA SER A 38 -3.23 15.16 -0.18
C SER A 38 -4.04 15.18 -1.47
N CYS A 39 -4.21 14.04 -2.15
CA CYS A 39 -4.81 13.96 -3.49
C CYS A 39 -6.08 13.10 -3.55
N ALA A 40 -6.79 12.97 -2.43
CA ALA A 40 -8.02 12.19 -2.36
C ALA A 40 -9.08 12.91 -1.52
N MET A 41 -10.34 12.73 -1.90
CA MET A 41 -11.50 13.21 -1.16
C MET A 41 -12.41 12.03 -0.85
N ALA A 42 -13.00 12.04 0.34
CA ALA A 42 -13.98 11.05 0.75
C ALA A 42 -15.16 11.74 1.44
N ARG A 43 -16.37 11.20 1.24
CA ARG A 43 -17.56 11.70 1.94
C ARG A 43 -17.39 11.50 3.45
N THR A 44 -17.68 12.53 4.24
CA THR A 44 -17.58 12.47 5.71
C THR A 44 -18.38 11.32 6.31
N GLY A 45 -19.57 11.02 5.76
CA GLY A 45 -20.38 9.89 6.20
C GLY A 45 -19.69 8.52 6.04
N LEU A 46 -18.83 8.36 5.04
CA LEU A 46 -18.02 7.14 4.88
C LEU A 46 -16.85 7.11 5.86
N LEU A 47 -16.18 8.25 6.07
CA LEU A 47 -15.06 8.36 7.03
C LEU A 47 -15.50 8.06 8.46
N ARG A 48 -16.74 8.40 8.84
CA ARG A 48 -17.32 8.08 10.15
C ARG A 48 -17.59 6.59 10.37
N ARG A 49 -17.60 5.78 9.30
CA ARG A 49 -17.90 4.34 9.34
C ARG A 49 -16.67 3.44 9.42
N ILE A 50 -15.47 4.02 9.36
CA ILE A 50 -14.22 3.29 9.34
C ILE A 50 -13.41 3.53 10.62
N SER A 51 -12.51 2.61 10.95
CA SER A 51 -11.58 2.80 12.06
C SER A 51 -10.36 3.60 11.62
N LEU A 52 -10.00 4.63 12.39
CA LEU A 52 -8.73 5.35 12.21
C LEU A 52 -7.58 4.74 13.05
N GLN A 53 -7.86 3.73 13.87
CA GLN A 53 -6.86 3.04 14.68
C GLN A 53 -6.05 2.05 13.82
N THR A 54 -5.05 2.57 13.12
CA THR A 54 -4.14 1.74 12.32
C THR A 54 -3.17 0.95 13.20
N PRO A 55 -2.88 -0.33 12.88
CA PRO A 55 -1.82 -1.09 13.54
C PRO A 55 -0.41 -0.57 13.23
N VAL A 56 -0.27 0.29 12.21
CA VAL A 56 1.00 0.88 11.77
C VAL A 56 0.76 2.37 11.45
N PRO A 57 1.12 3.31 12.35
CA PRO A 57 0.83 4.74 12.20
C PRO A 57 1.26 5.36 10.87
N ARG A 58 2.45 5.02 10.39
CA ARG A 58 2.98 5.55 9.12
C ARG A 58 2.24 5.08 7.86
N TRP A 59 1.33 4.11 7.98
CA TRP A 59 0.50 3.60 6.88
C TRP A 59 -0.99 3.85 7.16
N LEU A 60 -1.30 4.92 7.88
CA LEU A 60 -2.68 5.35 8.14
C LEU A 60 -3.45 5.59 6.84
N ASP A 61 -2.81 6.18 5.83
CA ASP A 61 -3.36 6.35 4.49
C ASP A 61 -3.82 5.01 3.91
N TRP A 62 -2.95 4.01 3.92
CA TRP A 62 -3.25 2.68 3.41
C TRP A 62 -4.43 2.03 4.16
N TRP A 63 -4.44 2.19 5.49
CA TRP A 63 -5.49 1.68 6.36
C TRP A 63 -6.87 2.30 6.05
N VAL A 64 -6.90 3.63 5.88
CA VAL A 64 -8.12 4.38 5.57
C VAL A 64 -8.64 4.03 4.18
N TRP A 65 -7.78 4.07 3.16
CA TRP A 65 -8.21 3.86 1.79
C TRP A 65 -8.66 2.42 1.52
N ALA A 66 -8.04 1.42 2.15
CA ALA A 66 -8.50 0.04 2.04
C ALA A 66 -9.92 -0.14 2.60
N GLN A 67 -10.25 0.50 3.73
CA GLN A 67 -11.60 0.42 4.29
C GLN A 67 -12.63 1.12 3.41
N LEU A 68 -12.30 2.31 2.88
CA LEU A 68 -13.17 3.01 1.95
C LEU A 68 -13.38 2.22 0.64
N ALA A 69 -12.35 1.51 0.15
CA ALA A 69 -12.45 0.61 -1.00
C ALA A 69 -13.45 -0.53 -0.84
N ALA A 70 -13.69 -0.96 0.41
CA ALA A 70 -14.66 -1.99 0.73
C ALA A 70 -16.10 -1.44 0.83
N LEU A 71 -16.25 -0.12 1.03
CA LEU A 71 -17.53 0.54 1.29
C LEU A 71 -18.11 1.25 0.07
N ALA A 72 -17.27 1.78 -0.82
CA ALA A 72 -17.71 2.59 -1.93
C ALA A 72 -16.72 2.53 -3.12
N PRO A 73 -17.22 2.74 -4.34
CA PRO A 73 -16.35 2.85 -5.51
C PRO A 73 -15.51 4.13 -5.48
N PHE A 74 -14.32 4.07 -6.08
CA PHE A 74 -13.47 5.24 -6.29
C PHE A 74 -13.56 5.76 -7.71
N ALA A 75 -13.56 7.09 -7.86
CA ALA A 75 -13.34 7.76 -9.14
C ALA A 75 -11.92 8.34 -9.17
N PHE A 76 -11.23 8.14 -10.29
CA PHE A 76 -9.91 8.73 -10.52
C PHE A 76 -10.02 9.90 -11.48
N VAL A 77 -9.46 11.05 -11.09
CA VAL A 77 -9.34 12.23 -11.93
C VAL A 77 -7.89 12.30 -12.43
N PRO A 78 -7.62 12.10 -13.74
CA PRO A 78 -6.27 12.07 -14.29
C PRO A 78 -5.65 13.47 -14.44
N GLU A 79 -5.90 14.37 -13.49
CA GLU A 79 -5.43 15.75 -13.49
C GLU A 79 -4.42 15.99 -12.37
N LYS A 80 -3.45 16.88 -12.62
CA LYS A 80 -2.43 17.24 -11.64
C LYS A 80 -2.98 18.30 -10.67
N LEU A 81 -3.75 17.85 -9.69
CA LEU A 81 -4.43 18.74 -8.73
C LEU A 81 -3.57 19.09 -7.49
N THR A 82 -2.43 18.43 -7.30
CA THR A 82 -1.58 18.64 -6.10
C THR A 82 -0.11 18.75 -6.47
N ARG A 83 0.62 19.60 -5.74
CA ARG A 83 2.09 19.73 -5.84
C ARG A 83 2.70 19.29 -4.53
N TRP A 84 3.64 18.34 -4.59
CA TRP A 84 4.31 17.84 -3.39
C TRP A 84 5.67 18.49 -3.26
N ARG A 85 5.91 19.13 -2.11
CA ARG A 85 7.25 19.55 -1.72
C ARG A 85 7.91 18.39 -0.99
N LEU A 86 8.91 17.80 -1.62
CA LEU A 86 9.66 16.71 -1.00
C LEU A 86 10.81 17.28 -0.18
N HIS A 87 10.84 16.98 1.13
CA HIS A 87 11.91 17.41 2.02
C HIS A 87 12.89 16.25 2.29
N PRO A 88 14.22 16.49 2.29
CA PRO A 88 15.22 15.45 2.54
C PRO A 88 15.04 14.73 3.89
N LYS A 89 14.55 15.45 4.92
CA LYS A 89 14.26 14.91 6.26
C LYS A 89 12.87 14.24 6.40
N SER A 90 12.20 13.90 5.29
CA SER A 90 10.89 13.24 5.37
C SER A 90 11.01 11.83 5.97
N TRP A 91 9.93 11.35 6.62
CA TRP A 91 9.80 10.02 7.25
C TRP A 91 10.14 8.80 6.35
N HIS A 92 10.50 9.03 5.09
CA HIS A 92 10.90 8.02 4.11
C HIS A 92 12.40 7.68 4.15
N HIS A 93 13.16 8.15 5.15
CA HIS A 93 14.59 7.84 5.29
C HIS A 93 14.86 6.59 6.14
N LYS A 94 15.58 5.63 5.53
CA LYS A 94 16.20 4.42 6.11
C LYS A 94 15.30 3.62 7.07
N VAL A 95 14.39 2.83 6.49
CA VAL A 95 13.63 1.83 7.25
C VAL A 95 14.42 0.53 7.27
N GLU A 96 14.77 0.05 8.47
CA GLU A 96 15.37 -1.27 8.62
C GLU A 96 14.41 -2.36 8.12
N ILE A 97 14.94 -3.34 7.37
CA ILE A 97 14.17 -4.41 6.73
C ILE A 97 13.32 -5.19 7.74
N PHE A 98 13.91 -5.49 8.90
CA PHE A 98 13.22 -6.23 9.96
C PHE A 98 12.06 -5.43 10.56
N SER A 99 12.26 -4.13 10.80
CA SER A 99 11.17 -3.23 11.25
C SER A 99 10.06 -3.17 10.20
N TYR A 100 10.43 -2.99 8.92
CA TYR A 100 9.48 -2.97 7.82
C TYR A 100 8.66 -4.26 7.75
N LEU A 101 9.30 -5.43 7.84
CA LEU A 101 8.62 -6.72 7.81
C LEU A 101 7.71 -6.92 9.02
N LYS A 102 8.15 -6.51 10.22
CA LYS A 102 7.33 -6.54 11.45
C LYS A 102 6.08 -5.69 11.28
N GLU A 103 6.21 -4.48 10.76
CA GLU A 103 5.09 -3.59 10.47
C GLU A 103 4.19 -4.16 9.37
N PHE A 104 4.75 -4.70 8.28
CA PHE A 104 4.00 -5.35 7.20
C PHE A 104 3.18 -6.56 7.68
N ARG A 105 3.72 -7.31 8.65
CA ARG A 105 3.01 -8.36 9.35
C ARG A 105 1.87 -7.79 10.20
N ARG A 106 2.11 -6.74 10.99
CA ARG A 106 1.07 -6.08 11.81
C ARG A 106 -0.08 -5.55 10.94
N MET A 107 0.26 -4.88 9.83
CA MET A 107 -0.71 -4.37 8.87
C MET A 107 -1.58 -5.48 8.28
N GLY A 108 -0.96 -6.56 7.81
CA GLY A 108 -1.71 -7.71 7.28
C GLY A 108 -2.65 -8.36 8.30
N ARG A 109 -2.24 -8.46 9.57
CA ARG A 109 -3.14 -8.91 10.63
C ARG A 109 -4.30 -7.96 10.87
N GLY A 110 -4.06 -6.64 10.79
CA GLY A 110 -5.11 -5.64 10.86
C GLY A 110 -6.13 -5.81 9.72
N PHE A 111 -5.66 -5.93 8.48
CA PHE A 111 -6.53 -6.18 7.34
C PHE A 111 -7.31 -7.48 7.44
N ARG A 112 -6.68 -8.55 7.93
CA ARG A 112 -7.40 -9.81 8.21
C ARG A 112 -8.53 -9.61 9.21
N ARG A 113 -8.31 -8.86 10.29
CA ARG A 113 -9.37 -8.57 11.28
C ARG A 113 -10.51 -7.73 10.69
N LEU A 114 -10.20 -6.75 9.83
CA LEU A 114 -11.21 -5.91 9.20
C LEU A 114 -12.03 -6.65 8.15
N PHE A 115 -11.37 -7.41 7.28
CA PHE A 115 -11.97 -7.86 6.02
C PHE A 115 -12.31 -9.34 5.98
N ALA A 116 -11.77 -10.20 6.88
CA ALA A 116 -11.98 -11.64 6.76
C ALA A 116 -13.46 -12.03 6.70
N SER A 117 -14.29 -11.50 7.58
CA SER A 117 -15.73 -11.82 7.61
C SER A 117 -16.46 -11.38 6.34
N ASP A 118 -16.15 -10.19 5.81
CA ASP A 118 -16.77 -9.69 4.57
C ASP A 118 -16.27 -10.46 3.34
N LEU A 119 -14.98 -10.78 3.27
CA LEU A 119 -14.40 -11.59 2.19
C LEU A 119 -14.99 -13.00 2.15
N THR A 120 -15.16 -13.64 3.31
CA THR A 120 -15.83 -14.94 3.42
C THR A 120 -17.26 -14.87 2.94
N ARG A 121 -18.02 -13.85 3.40
CA ARG A 121 -19.42 -13.65 3.00
C ARG A 121 -19.58 -13.45 1.49
N ARG A 122 -18.64 -12.76 0.87
CA ARG A 122 -18.62 -12.49 -0.59
C ARG A 122 -17.96 -13.61 -1.41
N GLY A 123 -17.55 -14.73 -0.80
CA GLY A 123 -16.88 -15.83 -1.49
C GLY A 123 -15.51 -15.48 -2.08
N GLN A 124 -14.84 -14.44 -1.57
CA GLN A 124 -13.54 -13.97 -2.08
C GLN A 124 -12.37 -14.75 -1.46
N TRP A 125 -12.39 -16.07 -1.63
CA TRP A 125 -11.45 -17.01 -1.00
C TRP A 125 -9.99 -16.73 -1.32
N GLY A 126 -9.68 -16.29 -2.55
CA GLY A 126 -8.31 -15.94 -2.95
C GLY A 126 -7.74 -14.76 -2.15
N ALA A 127 -8.56 -13.75 -1.86
CA ALA A 127 -8.16 -12.59 -1.06
C ALA A 127 -8.00 -12.96 0.42
N LEU A 128 -8.89 -13.83 0.91
CA LEU A 128 -8.78 -14.38 2.27
C LEU A 128 -7.50 -15.21 2.42
N ALA A 129 -7.26 -16.14 1.50
CA ALA A 129 -6.05 -16.96 1.45
C ALA A 129 -4.80 -16.08 1.39
N PHE A 130 -4.81 -15.03 0.56
CA PHE A 130 -3.71 -14.06 0.53
C PHE A 130 -3.43 -13.45 1.90
N LEU A 131 -4.45 -13.03 2.66
CA LEU A 131 -4.27 -12.46 4.01
C LEU A 131 -3.78 -13.48 5.06
N LEU A 132 -3.98 -14.78 4.82
CA LEU A 132 -3.45 -15.86 5.66
C LEU A 132 -1.98 -16.18 5.36
N LEU A 133 -1.47 -15.80 4.18
CA LEU A 133 -0.09 -16.04 3.82
C LEU A 133 0.89 -15.31 4.76
N PRO A 134 2.06 -15.91 5.03
CA PRO A 134 3.17 -15.27 5.71
C PRO A 134 3.49 -13.88 5.13
N ALA A 135 3.90 -12.96 6.00
CA ALA A 135 4.22 -11.59 5.62
C ALA A 135 5.33 -11.52 4.54
N THR A 136 6.26 -12.47 4.54
CA THR A 136 7.33 -12.61 3.54
C THR A 136 6.77 -12.91 2.15
N ILE A 137 5.83 -13.85 2.04
CA ILE A 137 5.20 -14.21 0.76
C ILE A 137 4.35 -13.05 0.23
N ARG A 138 3.56 -12.41 1.10
CA ARG A 138 2.79 -11.22 0.70
C ARG A 138 3.70 -10.06 0.26
N LEU A 139 4.85 -9.90 0.92
CA LEU A 139 5.83 -8.90 0.53
C LEU A 139 6.48 -9.25 -0.82
N ALA A 140 6.84 -10.52 -1.03
CA ALA A 140 7.34 -11.00 -2.31
C ALA A 140 6.34 -10.76 -3.44
N ALA A 141 5.04 -11.02 -3.22
CA ALA A 141 3.99 -10.71 -4.19
C ALA A 141 3.93 -9.21 -4.52
N ARG A 142 4.07 -8.32 -3.51
CA ARG A 142 4.13 -6.87 -3.72
C ARG A 142 5.36 -6.45 -4.51
N LEU A 143 6.51 -7.07 -4.26
CA LEU A 143 7.75 -6.83 -5.00
C LEU A 143 7.65 -7.35 -6.43
N ALA A 144 7.04 -8.52 -6.65
CA ALA A 144 6.79 -9.09 -7.97
C ALA A 144 5.87 -8.20 -8.81
N LEU A 145 4.81 -7.65 -8.22
CA LEU A 145 3.97 -6.63 -8.88
C LEU A 145 4.80 -5.42 -9.31
N THR A 146 5.63 -4.91 -8.40
CA THR A 146 6.54 -3.79 -8.70
C THR A 146 7.49 -4.12 -9.85
N ALA A 147 8.07 -5.32 -9.85
CA ALA A 147 8.99 -5.78 -10.90
C ALA A 147 8.27 -5.95 -12.26
N ARG A 148 7.04 -6.45 -12.26
CA ARG A 148 6.23 -6.61 -13.47
C ARG A 148 5.85 -5.26 -14.11
N GLU A 149 5.53 -4.26 -13.30
CA GLU A 149 5.05 -2.96 -13.82
C GLU A 149 6.17 -1.95 -14.11
N ASP A 150 7.32 -2.03 -13.43
CA ASP A 150 8.45 -1.11 -13.64
C ASP A 150 9.64 -1.76 -14.40
N GLY A 151 9.66 -3.09 -14.53
CA GLY A 151 10.77 -3.89 -15.05
C GLY A 151 11.73 -4.34 -13.94
N LEU A 152 12.14 -5.61 -13.97
CA LEU A 152 13.01 -6.28 -12.97
C LEU A 152 14.27 -5.48 -12.62
N VAL A 153 14.98 -4.97 -13.62
CA VAL A 153 16.24 -4.22 -13.44
C VAL A 153 16.03 -2.90 -12.68
N ARG A 154 14.93 -2.18 -12.96
CA ARG A 154 14.60 -0.92 -12.27
C ARG A 154 14.07 -1.16 -10.86
N ALA A 155 13.32 -2.25 -10.65
CA ALA A 155 12.87 -2.65 -9.32
C ALA A 155 14.05 -3.00 -8.40
N LEU A 156 14.99 -3.81 -8.89
CA LEU A 156 16.18 -4.23 -8.12
C LEU A 156 17.09 -3.05 -7.75
N ARG A 157 17.37 -2.11 -8.68
CA ARG A 157 18.16 -0.89 -8.37
C ARG A 157 17.52 0.00 -7.30
N ARG A 158 16.18 0.08 -7.25
CA ARG A 158 15.46 0.88 -6.24
C ARG A 158 15.43 0.19 -4.87
N ILE A 159 15.43 -1.14 -4.85
CA ILE A 159 15.53 -1.92 -3.62
C ILE A 159 16.95 -1.82 -3.07
N SER A 160 17.99 -1.98 -3.90
CA SER A 160 19.38 -1.83 -3.46
C SER A 160 19.69 -0.42 -2.93
N GLY A 161 19.16 0.63 -3.55
CA GLY A 161 19.30 2.01 -3.06
C GLY A 161 18.56 2.32 -1.74
N ARG A 162 17.76 1.38 -1.20
CA ARG A 162 17.06 1.51 0.09
C ARG A 162 17.63 0.61 1.18
N LEU A 163 18.42 -0.38 0.82
CA LEU A 163 19.01 -1.36 1.74
C LEU A 163 20.38 -0.86 2.19
N ASP A 164 20.48 -0.37 3.43
CA ASP A 164 21.76 -0.05 4.05
C ASP A 164 22.37 -1.35 4.62
N VAL A 165 22.98 -2.16 3.76
CA VAL A 165 23.56 -3.48 4.12
C VAL A 165 24.73 -3.34 5.11
N SER A 166 25.33 -2.15 5.20
CA SER A 166 26.53 -1.87 6.01
C SER A 166 26.33 -1.99 7.52
N ARG A 167 25.12 -1.78 8.06
CA ARG A 167 24.88 -1.80 9.52
C ARG A 167 24.38 -3.13 10.07
N SER A 168 23.91 -4.05 9.24
CA SER A 168 23.39 -5.34 9.74
C SER A 168 24.48 -6.34 10.13
N ILE A 169 25.74 -6.10 9.74
CA ILE A 169 26.89 -6.98 10.02
C ILE A 169 27.68 -6.53 11.26
N ARG A 170 27.45 -5.31 11.80
CA ARG A 170 28.13 -4.81 13.00
C ARG A 170 27.48 -5.21 14.35
N LYS A 171 26.51 -6.12 14.33
CA LYS A 171 25.85 -6.63 15.55
C LYS A 171 25.73 -8.16 15.55
N LEU A 172 26.71 -8.84 14.96
CA LEU A 172 27.03 -10.23 15.29
C LEU A 172 28.38 -10.23 15.98
#